data_AF-A0A7V9RMQ9-F1
#
_entry.id   AF-A0A7V9RMQ9-F1
#
_cell.length_a   1.000
_cell.length_b   1.000
_cell.length_c   1.000
_cell.angle_alpha   90.00
_cell.angle_beta   90.00
_cell.angle_gamma   90.00
#
_symmetry.space_group_name_H-M   'P 1'
#
loop_
_entity.id
_entity.type
_entity.pdbx_description
1 polymer ?
#
loop_
_entity_poly.entity_id
_entity_poly.type
_entity_poly.pdbx_seq_one_letter_code
_entity_poly.pdbx_strand_id
1 'polypeptide(L)'
;MTMVATLIFCVLTVGVFAALGRSATPRAERRPWWRWTWRDWIANVARGGRSLRELNQRQRDLWDSHLGGLQSRRRRPDEDEDPDDRGDDPR
;
A
#
# COMPACT_ATOMS: atom_id res chain seq x y z
N MET A 1 16.45 -26.09 -17.12
CA MET A 1 16.00 -25.88 -15.72
C MET A 1 15.29 -24.54 -15.50
N THR A 2 15.66 -23.46 -16.20
CA THR A 2 15.04 -22.13 -16.07
C THR A 2 13.53 -22.08 -16.41
N MET A 3 13.09 -22.72 -17.50
CA MET A 3 11.66 -22.71 -17.86
C MET A 3 10.74 -23.37 -16.82
N VAL A 4 11.19 -24.45 -16.18
CA VAL A 4 10.42 -25.13 -15.13
C VAL A 4 10.29 -24.22 -13.91
N ALA A 5 11.37 -23.55 -13.51
CA ALA A 5 11.33 -22.58 -12.42
C ALA A 5 10.38 -21.41 -12.72
N THR A 6 10.40 -20.88 -13.96
CA THR A 6 9.47 -19.82 -14.37
C THR A 6 8.02 -20.28 -14.32
N LEU A 7 7.72 -21.49 -14.80
CA LEU A 7 6.36 -22.04 -14.75
C LEU A 7 5.88 -22.22 -13.30
N ILE A 8 6.72 -22.78 -12.43
CA ILE A 8 6.41 -22.92 -11.00
C ILE A 8 6.14 -21.54 -10.38
N PHE A 9 6.99 -20.55 -10.66
CA PHE A 9 6.81 -19.19 -10.17
C PHE A 9 5.49 -18.57 -10.64
N CYS A 10 5.12 -18.73 -11.91
CA CYS A 10 3.85 -18.25 -12.44
C CYS A 10 2.65 -18.92 -11.76
N VAL A 11 2.69 -20.25 -11.59
CA VAL A 11 1.62 -21.00 -10.91
C VAL A 11 1.47 -20.57 -9.45
N LEU A 12 2.59 -20.42 -8.74
CA LEU A 12 2.58 -19.94 -7.35
C LEU A 12 2.02 -18.52 -7.25
N THR A 13 2.44 -17.63 -8.15
CA THR A 13 1.97 -16.25 -8.19
C THR A 13 0.45 -16.20 -8.41
N VAL A 14 -0.06 -16.91 -9.43
CA VAL A 14 -1.50 -17.03 -9.70
C VAL A 14 -2.24 -17.62 -8.49
N GLY A 15 -1.67 -18.65 -7.86
CA GLY A 15 -2.20 -19.27 -6.64
C GLY A 15 -2.35 -18.28 -5.49
N VAL A 16 -1.30 -17.49 -5.22
CA VAL A 16 -1.29 -16.47 -4.15
C VAL A 16 -2.34 -15.39 -4.43
N PHE A 17 -2.39 -14.85 -5.65
CA PHE A 17 -3.38 -13.83 -6.00
C PHE A 17 -4.81 -14.35 -5.91
N ALA A 18 -5.06 -15.60 -6.34
CA ALA A 18 -6.37 -16.22 -6.20
C ALA A 18 -6.76 -16.46 -4.72
N ALA A 19 -5.79 -16.86 -3.89
CA ALA A 19 -6.01 -17.02 -2.45
C ALA A 19 -6.35 -15.69 -1.77
N LEU A 20 -5.68 -14.60 -2.14
CA LEU A 20 -5.99 -13.24 -1.68
C LEU A 20 -7.38 -12.78 -2.15
N GLY A 21 -7.75 -13.01 -3.41
CA GLY A 21 -9.11 -12.72 -3.88
C GLY A 21 -10.19 -13.51 -3.15
N ARG A 22 -9.89 -14.76 -2.81
CA ARG A 22 -10.78 -15.63 -2.03
C ARG A 22 -10.87 -15.23 -0.56
N SER A 23 -9.79 -14.70 0.04
CA SER A 23 -9.81 -14.26 1.44
C SER A 23 -10.80 -13.11 1.64
N ALA A 24 -10.92 -12.23 0.64
CA ALA A 24 -11.91 -11.16 0.58
C ALA A 24 -13.36 -11.66 0.36
N THR A 25 -13.56 -12.95 0.01
CA THR A 25 -14.90 -13.53 -0.20
C THR A 25 -15.41 -14.20 1.09
N PRO A 26 -16.65 -13.92 1.56
CA PRO A 26 -17.22 -14.51 2.78
C PRO A 26 -17.24 -16.04 2.72
N ARG A 27 -16.97 -16.71 3.85
CA ARG A 27 -16.90 -18.18 3.93
C ARG A 27 -18.18 -18.89 3.41
N ALA A 28 -19.35 -18.27 3.57
CA ALA A 28 -20.63 -18.82 3.13
C ALA A 28 -20.75 -18.97 1.60
N GLU A 29 -20.05 -18.14 0.82
CA GLU A 29 -20.10 -18.15 -0.66
C GLU A 29 -18.89 -18.87 -1.28
N ARG A 30 -17.98 -19.39 -0.46
CA ARG A 30 -16.73 -20.02 -0.91
C ARG A 30 -17.01 -21.36 -1.57
N ARG A 31 -17.18 -21.36 -2.90
CA ARG A 31 -17.20 -22.59 -3.70
C ARG A 31 -15.90 -23.39 -3.51
N PRO A 32 -15.95 -24.72 -3.37
CA PRO A 32 -14.75 -25.53 -3.25
C PRO A 32 -13.83 -25.40 -4.47
N TRP A 33 -12.51 -25.46 -4.27
CA TRP A 33 -11.51 -25.20 -5.32
C TRP A 33 -11.62 -26.16 -6.50
N TRP A 34 -12.03 -27.41 -6.27
CA TRP A 34 -12.25 -28.39 -7.33
C TRP A 34 -13.44 -28.03 -8.26
N ARG A 35 -14.31 -27.09 -7.85
CA ARG A 35 -15.44 -26.58 -8.67
C ARG A 35 -15.12 -25.24 -9.32
N TRP A 36 -13.90 -24.74 -9.19
CA TRP A 36 -13.52 -23.48 -9.82
C TRP A 36 -13.37 -23.65 -11.32
N THR A 37 -14.08 -22.79 -12.04
CA THR A 37 -13.88 -22.61 -13.48
C THR A 37 -12.72 -21.66 -13.72
N TRP A 38 -12.20 -21.61 -14.95
CA TRP A 38 -11.17 -20.64 -15.34
C TRP A 38 -11.60 -19.18 -15.07
N ARG A 39 -12.90 -18.88 -15.20
CA ARG A 39 -13.46 -17.56 -14.84
C ARG A 39 -13.30 -17.25 -13.36
N ASP A 40 -13.47 -18.23 -12.48
CA ASP A 40 -13.31 -18.04 -11.04
C ASP A 40 -11.86 -17.75 -10.67
N TRP A 41 -10.91 -18.44 -11.32
CA TRP A 41 -9.49 -18.17 -11.16
C TRP A 41 -9.14 -16.74 -11.57
N ILE A 42 -9.53 -16.32 -12.76
CA ILE A 42 -9.28 -14.96 -13.26
C ILE A 42 -9.93 -13.92 -12.35
N ALA A 43 -11.17 -14.14 -11.91
CA ALA A 43 -11.89 -13.21 -11.04
C ALA A 43 -11.20 -13.04 -9.68
N ASN A 44 -10.74 -14.13 -9.06
CA ASN A 44 -10.03 -14.07 -7.79
C ASN A 44 -8.64 -13.43 -7.94
N VAL A 45 -7.90 -13.75 -9.00
CA VAL A 45 -6.61 -13.10 -9.29
C VAL A 45 -6.77 -11.60 -9.49
N ALA A 46 -7.77 -11.18 -10.28
CA ALA A 46 -8.06 -9.77 -10.51
C ALA A 46 -8.44 -9.02 -9.22
N ARG A 47 -9.21 -9.66 -8.33
CA ARG A 47 -9.51 -9.09 -7.00
C ARG A 47 -8.25 -8.97 -6.15
N GLY A 48 -7.44 -10.03 -6.06
CA GLY A 48 -6.18 -9.99 -5.32
C GLY A 48 -5.24 -8.89 -5.82
N GLY A 49 -5.15 -8.70 -7.14
CA GLY A 49 -4.38 -7.62 -7.75
C GLY A 49 -4.88 -6.21 -7.39
N ARG A 50 -6.21 -6.01 -7.36
CA ARG A 50 -6.79 -4.73 -6.91
C ARG A 50 -6.50 -4.46 -5.44
N SER A 51 -6.66 -5.45 -4.57
CA SER A 51 -6.37 -5.31 -3.13
C SER A 51 -4.90 -4.94 -2.88
N LEU A 52 -3.97 -5.54 -3.63
CA LEU A 52 -2.55 -5.19 -3.56
C LEU A 52 -2.26 -3.77 -4.04
N ARG A 53 -2.95 -3.31 -5.10
CA ARG A 53 -2.82 -1.93 -5.59
C ARG A 53 -3.33 -0.92 -4.57
N GLU A 54 -4.46 -1.21 -3.93
CA GLU A 54 -5.02 -0.37 -2.87
C GLU A 54 -4.12 -0.32 -1.64
N LEU A 55 -3.55 -1.47 -1.23
CA LEU A 55 -2.55 -1.52 -0.16
C LEU A 55 -1.32 -0.66 -0.48
N ASN A 56 -0.84 -0.73 -1.71
CA ASN A 56 0.33 0.01 -2.18
C ASN A 56 0.04 1.53 -2.24
N GLN A 57 -1.17 1.93 -2.60
CA GLN A 57 -1.59 3.34 -2.51
C GLN A 57 -1.60 3.83 -1.06
N ARG A 58 -2.25 3.11 -0.15
CA ARG A 58 -2.25 3.46 1.28
C ARG A 58 -0.86 3.51 1.88
N GLN A 59 0.04 2.62 1.46
CA GLN A 59 1.42 2.61 1.90
C GLN A 59 2.21 3.84 1.39
N ARG A 60 1.93 4.31 0.18
CA ARG A 60 2.51 5.55 -0.35
C ARG A 60 2.00 6.77 0.40
N ASP A 61 0.70 6.86 0.66
CA ASP A 61 0.12 7.96 1.41
C ASP A 61 0.73 8.05 2.83
N LEU A 62 0.95 6.90 3.48
CA LEU A 62 1.66 6.83 4.75
C LEU A 62 3.12 7.29 4.62
N TRP A 63 3.85 6.84 3.59
CA TRP A 63 5.23 7.25 3.35
C TRP A 63 5.35 8.76 3.08
N ASP A 64 4.46 9.32 2.28
CA ASP A 64 4.43 10.75 1.95
C ASP A 64 4.09 11.58 3.18
N SER A 65 3.15 11.12 4.02
CA SER A 65 2.85 11.80 5.30
C SER A 65 4.04 11.77 6.26
N HIS A 66 4.78 10.66 6.33
CA HIS A 66 5.93 10.52 7.21
C HIS A 66 7.12 11.36 6.73
N LEU A 67 7.41 11.34 5.42
CA LEU A 67 8.51 12.11 4.82
C LEU A 67 8.17 13.61 4.78
N GLY A 68 6.92 13.98 4.50
CA GLY A 68 6.45 15.36 4.52
C GLY A 68 6.60 15.99 5.90
N GLY A 69 6.23 15.27 6.97
CA GLY A 69 6.41 15.75 8.34
C GLY A 69 7.87 16.00 8.73
N LEU A 70 8.81 15.17 8.23
CA LEU A 70 10.25 15.37 8.45
C LEU A 70 10.78 16.58 7.67
N GLN A 71 10.26 16.84 6.47
CA GLN A 71 10.68 17.98 5.65
C GLN A 71 10.16 19.32 6.19
N SER A 72 8.92 19.35 6.70
CA SER A 72 8.35 20.53 7.39
C SER A 72 9.12 20.88 8.66
N ARG A 73 9.59 19.88 9.41
CA ARG A 73 10.39 20.08 10.63
C ARG A 73 11.78 20.65 10.35
N ARG A 74 12.35 20.36 9.18
CA ARG A 74 13.66 20.87 8.76
C ARG A 74 13.60 22.33 8.27
N ARG A 75 12.43 22.80 7.84
CA ARG A 75 12.26 24.13 7.22
C ARG A 75 11.95 25.26 8.22
N ARG A 76 11.82 24.96 9.51
CA ARG A 76 11.46 25.94 10.54
C ARG A 76 12.52 26.14 11.65
N PRO A 77 13.76 26.57 11.35
CA PRO A 77 14.68 27.02 12.41
C PRO A 77 14.83 28.54 12.56
N ASP A 78 14.30 29.40 11.69
CA ASP A 78 14.79 30.80 11.62
C ASP A 78 13.72 31.92 11.50
N GLU A 79 12.47 31.73 11.94
CA GLU A 79 11.40 32.75 11.79
C GLU A 79 10.83 33.31 13.11
N ASP A 80 11.52 33.14 14.24
CA ASP A 80 11.10 33.68 15.54
C ASP A 80 12.09 34.73 16.13
N GLU A 81 12.98 35.30 15.31
CA GLU A 81 13.83 36.42 15.74
C GLU A 81 13.25 37.71 15.16
N ASP A 82 12.20 38.23 15.82
CA ASP A 82 11.72 39.60 15.64
C ASP A 82 12.60 40.52 16.52
N PRO A 83 13.53 41.30 15.94
CA PRO A 83 14.48 42.10 16.71
C PRO A 83 13.90 43.44 17.21
N ASP A 84 12.60 43.67 17.07
CA ASP A 84 11.98 44.99 17.31
C ASP A 84 11.46 45.23 18.74
N ASP A 85 11.88 44.43 19.74
CA ASP A 85 11.68 44.77 21.16
C ASP A 85 12.90 45.48 21.76
N ARG A 86 13.41 46.51 21.06
CA ARG A 86 14.35 47.48 21.64
C ARG A 86 13.58 48.69 22.16
N GLY A 87 13.10 48.54 23.39
CA GLY A 87 13.36 49.51 24.45
C GLY A 87 12.76 50.89 24.25
N ASP A 88 11.44 51.00 24.37
CA ASP A 88 10.83 52.18 24.96
C ASP A 88 10.95 52.05 26.50
N ASP A 89 12.09 52.47 27.06
CA ASP A 89 12.22 52.69 28.51
C ASP A 89 12.29 54.21 28.79
N PRO A 90 11.56 54.73 29.79
CA PRO A 90 11.16 56.13 29.87
C PRO A 90 12.04 56.93 30.84
N ARG A 91 12.46 58.14 30.45
CA ARG A 91 12.73 59.27 31.36
C ARG A 91 12.53 60.61 30.68
#